data_AF-A0A533VTQ6-F1
#
_entry.id   AF-A0A533VTQ6-F1
#
_cell.length_a   1.000
_cell.length_b   1.000
_cell.length_c   1.000
_cell.angle_alpha   90.00
_cell.angle_beta   90.00
_cell.angle_gamma   90.00
#
_symmetry.space_group_name_H-M   'P 1'
#
loop_
_entity.id
_entity.type
_entity.pdbx_description
1 polymer ?
#
loop_
_entity_poly.entity_id
_entity_poly.type
_entity_poly.pdbx_seq_one_letter_code
_entity_poly.pdbx_strand_id
1 'polypeptide(L)'
;WSKTFSGTGLRGAVTVTGGLMWVGLGDGNLYALDTDTGNIVYTRFMGVGLNYAPTFAADSNGNMKMFVTLGGGAFWGNVPGNLVAFGLPPNLPVTTTTQIATTTQIATTTERSTVVSTVQGPSTGIDPGTFYGVTGLAVVFIIVTGILVVRRRMPTS
;
A
#
# COMPACT_ATOMS: atom_id res chain seq x y z
N TRP A 1 10.71 -15.35 14.29
CA TRP A 1 10.13 -16.62 14.79
C TRP A 1 10.19 -17.66 13.68
N SER A 2 10.00 -18.94 13.99
CA SER A 2 9.75 -20.00 13.00
C SER A 2 8.50 -20.78 13.39
N LYS A 3 7.76 -21.28 12.40
CA LYS A 3 6.54 -22.05 12.61
C LYS A 3 6.59 -23.33 11.79
N THR A 4 6.35 -24.44 12.46
CA THR A 4 6.23 -25.75 11.82
C THR A 4 4.76 -26.15 11.80
N PHE A 5 4.29 -26.63 10.65
CA PHE A 5 2.96 -27.22 10.51
C PHE A 5 3.12 -28.75 10.43
N SER A 6 2.46 -29.47 11.32
CA SER A 6 2.49 -30.94 11.34
C SER A 6 1.40 -31.51 10.44
N GLY A 7 1.68 -32.66 9.81
CA GLY A 7 0.68 -33.43 9.05
C GLY A 7 0.42 -32.99 7.62
N THR A 8 1.00 -31.87 7.15
CA THR A 8 0.89 -31.44 5.75
C THR A 8 2.09 -30.61 5.31
N GLY A 9 2.35 -30.57 4.01
CA GLY A 9 3.44 -29.79 3.43
C GLY A 9 3.05 -28.34 3.19
N LEU A 10 3.92 -27.42 3.61
CA LEU A 10 3.87 -26.02 3.18
C LEU A 10 4.52 -25.93 1.79
N ARG A 11 3.71 -25.64 0.76
CA ARG A 11 4.18 -25.57 -0.65
C ARG A 11 4.64 -24.18 -1.10
N GLY A 12 4.84 -23.25 -0.16
CA GLY A 12 5.33 -21.89 -0.46
C GLY A 12 4.23 -20.87 -0.78
N ALA A 13 2.97 -21.19 -0.49
CA ALA A 13 1.84 -20.29 -0.66
C ALA A 13 1.74 -19.29 0.50
N VAL A 14 2.48 -18.18 0.43
CA VAL A 14 2.51 -17.14 1.46
C VAL A 14 2.20 -15.77 0.88
N THR A 15 1.44 -14.94 1.59
CA THR A 15 1.23 -13.53 1.26
C THR A 15 1.13 -12.70 2.52
N VAL A 16 1.81 -11.55 2.56
CA VAL A 16 1.86 -10.68 3.74
C VAL A 16 1.18 -9.35 3.45
N THR A 17 0.25 -8.94 4.31
CA THR A 17 -0.42 -7.64 4.23
C THR A 17 -1.01 -7.24 5.58
N GLY A 18 -0.98 -5.95 5.93
CA GLY A 18 -1.63 -5.42 7.12
C GLY A 18 -1.18 -6.05 8.45
N GLY A 19 0.10 -6.44 8.57
CA GLY A 19 0.64 -7.12 9.76
C GLY A 19 0.25 -8.60 9.88
N LEU A 20 -0.39 -9.17 8.84
CA LEU A 20 -0.77 -10.58 8.78
C LEU A 20 -0.05 -11.29 7.64
N MET A 21 0.43 -12.51 7.94
CA MET A 21 0.96 -13.47 6.99
C MET A 21 -0.07 -14.55 6.73
N TRP A 22 -0.58 -14.60 5.51
CA TRP A 22 -1.53 -15.61 5.07
C TRP A 22 -0.80 -16.78 4.44
N VAL A 23 -1.12 -17.99 4.91
CA VAL A 23 -0.46 -19.24 4.50
C VAL A 23 -1.51 -20.29 4.17
N GLY A 24 -1.51 -20.75 2.91
CA GLY A 24 -2.32 -21.89 2.49
C GLY A 24 -1.54 -23.19 2.65
N LEU A 25 -2.18 -24.21 3.23
CA LEU A 25 -1.58 -25.53 3.39
C LEU A 25 -2.34 -26.64 2.64
N GLY A 26 -1.64 -27.74 2.37
CA GLY A 26 -2.18 -28.90 1.65
C GLY A 26 -3.28 -29.66 2.40
N ASP A 27 -3.46 -29.41 3.71
CA ASP A 27 -4.59 -29.91 4.49
C ASP A 27 -5.92 -29.18 4.17
N GLY A 28 -5.85 -28.14 3.33
CA GLY A 28 -6.99 -27.34 2.90
C GLY A 28 -7.32 -26.18 3.82
N ASN A 29 -6.49 -25.91 4.82
CA ASN A 29 -6.64 -24.74 5.69
C ASN A 29 -5.86 -23.54 5.17
N LEU A 30 -6.50 -22.37 5.23
CA LEU A 30 -5.88 -21.06 5.11
C LEU A 30 -5.66 -20.50 6.50
N TYR A 31 -4.42 -20.21 6.84
CA TYR A 31 -4.01 -19.63 8.12
C TYR A 31 -3.65 -18.16 7.94
N ALA A 32 -4.00 -17.31 8.90
CA ALA A 32 -3.39 -16.00 9.06
C ALA A 32 -2.55 -16.00 10.34
N LEU A 33 -1.30 -15.59 10.22
CA LEU A 33 -0.35 -15.48 11.30
C LEU A 33 -0.02 -14.01 11.53
N ASP A 34 0.14 -13.62 12.79
CA ASP A 34 0.76 -12.35 13.15
C ASP A 34 2.22 -12.32 12.65
N THR A 35 2.63 -11.25 11.96
CA THR A 35 3.96 -11.18 11.32
C THR A 35 5.11 -11.08 12.30
N ASP A 36 4.88 -10.57 13.51
CA ASP A 36 5.93 -10.30 14.49
C ASP A 36 6.17 -11.51 15.41
N THR A 37 5.11 -12.28 15.67
CA THR A 37 5.12 -13.40 16.62
C THR A 37 4.99 -14.77 15.95
N GLY A 38 4.35 -14.88 14.78
CA GLY A 38 4.05 -16.16 14.13
C GLY A 38 2.89 -16.92 14.75
N ASN A 39 2.14 -16.27 15.63
CA ASN A 39 0.94 -16.83 16.22
C ASN A 39 -0.17 -16.88 15.19
N ILE A 40 -0.89 -18.00 15.12
CA ILE A 40 -2.05 -18.11 14.24
C ILE A 40 -3.18 -17.30 14.88
N VAL A 41 -3.67 -16.30 14.17
CA VAL A 41 -4.77 -15.44 14.61
C VAL A 41 -6.08 -15.77 13.90
N TYR A 42 -6.00 -16.49 12.78
CA TYR A 42 -7.16 -16.92 12.01
C TYR A 42 -6.90 -18.22 11.27
N THR A 43 -7.93 -19.07 11.16
CA THR A 43 -7.91 -20.30 10.37
C THR A 43 -9.23 -20.46 9.63
N ARG A 44 -9.17 -20.87 8.38
CA ARG A 44 -10.35 -21.25 7.60
C ARG A 44 -10.11 -22.48 6.74
N PHE A 45 -10.98 -23.47 6.89
CA PHE A 45 -11.00 -24.63 6.01
C PHE A 45 -11.67 -24.29 4.68
N MET A 46 -11.00 -24.64 3.58
CA MET A 46 -11.41 -24.33 2.21
C MET A 46 -11.86 -25.58 1.43
N GLY A 47 -11.81 -26.77 2.04
CA GLY A 47 -12.31 -28.02 1.45
C GLY A 47 -11.32 -28.75 0.54
N VAL A 48 -10.34 -28.05 -0.03
CA VAL A 48 -9.32 -28.60 -0.94
C VAL A 48 -7.95 -28.07 -0.56
N GLY A 49 -6.91 -28.88 -0.74
CA GLY A 49 -5.53 -28.53 -0.42
C GLY A 49 -5.10 -27.23 -1.11
N LEU A 50 -4.61 -26.27 -0.31
CA LEU A 50 -4.20 -24.96 -0.80
C LEU A 50 -2.71 -24.98 -1.13
N ASN A 51 -2.43 -24.88 -2.43
CA ASN A 51 -1.06 -24.82 -2.96
C ASN A 51 -0.76 -23.46 -3.62
N TYR A 52 -1.66 -22.49 -3.48
CA TYR A 52 -1.58 -21.18 -4.12
C TYR A 52 -1.61 -20.06 -3.08
N ALA A 53 -0.83 -19.02 -3.32
CA ALA A 53 -0.84 -17.82 -2.49
C ALA A 53 -2.12 -17.00 -2.73
N PRO A 54 -2.78 -16.48 -1.69
CA PRO A 54 -3.92 -15.59 -1.86
C PRO A 54 -3.46 -14.25 -2.46
N THR A 55 -4.30 -13.63 -3.29
CA THR A 55 -4.03 -12.29 -3.84
C THR A 55 -4.90 -11.25 -3.14
N PHE A 56 -4.34 -10.09 -2.81
CA PHE A 56 -5.08 -8.97 -2.24
C PHE A 56 -5.16 -7.81 -3.22
N ALA A 57 -6.35 -7.27 -3.44
CA ALA A 57 -6.55 -6.08 -4.28
C ALA A 57 -7.79 -5.31 -3.82
N ALA A 58 -7.80 -4.00 -4.10
CA ALA A 58 -8.98 -3.17 -3.91
C ALA A 58 -10.02 -3.43 -5.00
N ASP A 59 -11.29 -3.38 -4.66
CA ASP A 59 -12.39 -3.29 -5.64
C ASP A 59 -12.56 -1.85 -6.16
N SER A 60 -13.52 -1.65 -7.08
CA SER A 60 -13.82 -0.32 -7.65
C SER A 60 -14.23 0.73 -6.62
N ASN A 61 -14.65 0.30 -5.43
CA ASN A 61 -15.07 1.15 -4.33
C ASN A 61 -13.93 1.35 -3.30
N GLY A 62 -12.73 0.83 -3.58
CA GLY A 62 -11.58 0.93 -2.69
C GLY A 62 -11.54 -0.10 -1.56
N ASN A 63 -12.49 -1.05 -1.50
CA ASN A 63 -12.49 -2.06 -0.44
C ASN A 63 -11.50 -3.18 -0.78
N MET A 64 -10.57 -3.44 0.14
CA MET A 64 -9.64 -4.55 -0.01
C MET A 64 -10.37 -5.89 0.03
N LYS A 65 -10.11 -6.72 -0.97
CA LYS A 65 -10.57 -8.10 -1.06
C LYS A 65 -9.37 -9.03 -1.15
N MET A 66 -9.54 -10.22 -0.59
CA MET A 66 -8.66 -11.37 -0.79
C MET A 66 -9.30 -12.31 -1.80
N PHE A 67 -8.53 -12.74 -2.79
CA PHE A 67 -8.93 -13.68 -3.81
C PHE A 67 -8.10 -14.96 -3.64
N VAL A 68 -8.79 -16.09 -3.58
CA VAL A 68 -8.19 -17.41 -3.38
C VAL A 68 -8.69 -18.34 -4.47
N THR A 69 -7.77 -18.89 -5.23
CA THR A 69 -8.05 -19.98 -6.18
C THR A 69 -8.04 -21.31 -5.44
N LEU A 70 -9.06 -22.11 -5.70
CA LEU A 70 -9.27 -23.43 -5.12
C LEU A 70 -9.32 -24.46 -6.24
N GLY A 71 -8.88 -25.68 -5.95
CA GLY A 71 -8.92 -26.78 -6.93
C GLY A 71 -7.93 -26.57 -8.08
N GLY A 72 -8.21 -27.20 -9.21
CA GLY A 72 -7.27 -27.35 -10.31
C GLY A 72 -6.56 -28.70 -10.28
N GLY A 73 -5.81 -29.03 -11.34
CA GLY A 73 -5.22 -30.33 -11.53
C GLY A 73 -3.75 -30.29 -11.93
N ALA A 74 -2.90 -30.92 -11.10
CA ALA A 74 -1.80 -31.81 -11.47
C ALA A 74 -1.17 -32.41 -10.17
N PHE A 75 -0.58 -33.61 -10.29
CA PHE A 75 -0.05 -34.51 -9.23
C PHE A 75 -1.07 -35.32 -8.40
N TRP A 76 -2.28 -34.82 -8.10
CA TRP A 76 -3.23 -35.50 -7.18
C TRP A 76 -4.63 -35.74 -7.75
N GLY A 77 -4.77 -35.71 -9.08
CA GLY A 77 -6.05 -35.81 -9.77
C GLY A 77 -6.66 -34.45 -10.11
N ASN A 78 -7.77 -34.47 -10.85
CA ASN A 78 -8.49 -33.28 -11.24
C ASN A 78 -9.58 -32.97 -10.20
N VAL A 79 -9.45 -31.83 -9.53
CA VAL A 79 -10.48 -31.28 -8.64
C VAL A 79 -11.09 -30.07 -9.35
N PRO A 80 -12.43 -29.92 -9.40
CA PRO A 80 -13.06 -28.73 -9.96
C PRO A 80 -12.47 -27.45 -9.39
N GLY A 81 -12.09 -26.53 -10.28
CA GLY A 81 -11.54 -25.23 -9.90
C GLY A 81 -12.64 -24.29 -9.43
N ASN A 82 -12.34 -23.46 -8.43
CA ASN A 82 -13.22 -22.38 -7.98
C ASN A 82 -12.39 -21.13 -7.58
N LEU A 83 -13.00 -19.94 -7.65
CA LEU A 83 -12.44 -18.68 -7.18
C LEU A 83 -13.31 -18.14 -6.05
N VAL A 84 -12.71 -17.91 -4.88
CA VAL A 84 -13.40 -17.36 -3.72
C VAL A 84 -12.83 -15.98 -3.39
N ALA A 85 -13.73 -15.02 -3.16
CA ALA A 85 -13.38 -13.67 -2.73
C ALA A 85 -13.86 -13.44 -1.29
N PHE A 86 -12.97 -12.93 -0.44
CA PHE A 86 -13.27 -12.48 0.91
C PHE A 86 -13.09 -10.97 0.99
N GLY A 87 -14.00 -10.31 1.68
CA GLY A 87 -13.88 -8.89 1.97
C GLY A 87 -14.44 -8.62 3.36
N LEU A 88 -13.94 -7.57 3.99
CA LEU A 88 -14.54 -7.08 5.21
C LEU A 88 -15.86 -6.36 4.86
N PRO A 89 -16.88 -6.43 5.73
CA PRO A 89 -18.08 -5.64 5.54
C PRO A 89 -17.72 -4.14 5.54
N PRO A 90 -18.42 -3.30 4.76
CA PRO A 90 -18.09 -1.88 4.60
C PRO A 90 -18.18 -1.08 5.91
N ASN A 91 -18.87 -1.61 6.93
CA ASN A 91 -19.16 -0.92 8.19
C ASN A 91 -18.53 -1.67 9.37
N LEU A 92 -17.21 -1.86 9.36
CA LEU A 92 -16.55 -2.47 10.52
C LEU A 92 -16.78 -1.61 11.76
N PRO A 93 -17.29 -2.15 12.88
CA PRO A 93 -17.24 -1.43 14.14
C PRO A 93 -15.75 -1.21 14.45
N VAL A 94 -15.32 0.06 14.42
CA VAL A 94 -13.98 0.46 14.82
C VAL A 94 -13.84 0.07 16.28
N THR A 95 -13.17 -1.06 16.53
CA THR A 95 -12.72 -1.40 17.88
C THR A 95 -11.46 -0.58 18.10
N THR A 96 -11.62 0.62 18.66
CA THR A 96 -10.50 1.41 19.16
C THR A 96 -9.90 0.67 20.35
N THR A 97 -8.89 -0.17 20.10
CA THR A 97 -8.04 -0.65 21.19
C THR A 97 -7.17 0.53 21.63
N THR A 98 -7.62 1.26 22.65
CA THR A 98 -6.78 2.24 23.34
C THR A 98 -5.66 1.48 24.04
N GLN A 99 -4.51 1.30 23.38
CA GLN A 99 -3.29 0.92 24.06
C GLN A 99 -2.85 2.13 24.88
N ILE A 100 -3.07 2.08 26.19
CA ILE A 100 -2.48 3.03 27.13
C ILE A 100 -0.98 2.72 27.14
N ALA A 101 -0.22 3.44 26.31
CA ALA A 101 1.23 3.42 26.39
C ALA A 101 1.65 4.20 27.65
N THR A 102 1.94 3.48 28.74
CA THR A 102 2.63 4.05 29.89
C THR A 102 4.09 4.30 29.48
N THR A 103 4.38 5.48 28.94
CA THR A 103 5.77 5.90 28.69
C THR A 103 6.38 6.36 30.00
N THR A 104 7.13 5.49 30.68
CA THR A 104 8.07 5.92 31.72
C THR A 104 9.21 6.67 31.03
N GLN A 105 9.16 8.01 31.06
CA GLN A 105 10.27 8.84 30.59
C GLN A 105 11.41 8.74 31.62
N ILE A 106 12.43 7.92 31.32
CA ILE A 106 13.73 8.05 31.97
C ILE A 106 14.45 9.19 31.26
N ALA A 107 14.58 10.34 31.93
CA ALA A 107 15.35 11.46 31.44
C ALA A 107 16.84 11.09 31.42
N THR A 108 17.37 10.74 30.25
CA THR A 108 18.82 10.72 30.00
C THR A 108 19.18 12.03 29.33
N THR A 109 19.65 12.99 30.13
CA THR A 109 20.21 14.25 29.64
C THR A 109 21.48 13.96 28.86
N THR A 110 21.38 13.99 27.53
CA THR A 110 22.52 14.16 26.64
C THR A 110 22.43 15.56 26.06
N GLU A 111 23.24 16.49 26.56
CA GLU A 111 23.39 17.80 25.94
C GLU A 111 24.07 17.64 24.58
N ARG A 112 23.26 17.44 23.53
CA ARG A 112 23.70 17.63 22.16
C ARG A 112 23.28 19.03 21.72
N SER A 113 24.21 19.96 21.84
CA SER A 113 24.11 21.27 21.19
C SER A 113 24.05 21.06 19.68
N THR A 114 22.87 21.17 19.09
CA THR A 114 22.71 21.38 17.65
C THR A 114 22.39 22.85 17.44
N VAL A 115 23.43 23.64 17.18
CA VAL A 115 23.27 24.97 16.61
C VAL A 115 22.62 24.78 15.24
N VAL A 116 21.32 25.08 15.14
CA VAL A 116 20.63 25.18 13.85
C VAL A 116 21.16 26.44 13.19
N SER A 117 22.23 26.30 12.41
CA SER A 117 22.60 27.29 11.43
C SER A 117 21.65 27.11 10.25
N THR A 118 20.64 27.98 10.15
CA THR A 118 19.94 28.17 8.89
C THR A 118 20.98 28.68 7.90
N VAL A 119 21.49 27.79 7.04
CA VAL A 119 22.28 28.24 5.90
C VAL A 119 21.31 29.00 5.01
N GLN A 120 21.35 30.33 5.09
CA GLN A 120 20.83 31.18 4.04
C GLN A 120 21.50 30.73 2.74
N GLY A 121 20.72 30.15 1.84
CA GLY A 121 21.14 30.00 0.46
C GLY A 121 21.57 31.37 -0.08
N PRO A 122 22.51 31.43 -1.04
CA PRO A 122 22.98 32.70 -1.59
C PRO A 122 21.78 33.55 -2.00
N SER A 123 21.68 34.76 -1.46
CA SER A 123 20.72 35.76 -1.88
C SER A 123 21.08 36.16 -3.30
N THR A 124 20.52 35.46 -4.29
CA THR A 124 20.67 35.79 -5.72
C THR A 124 19.99 37.11 -6.08
N GLY A 125 19.59 37.94 -5.10
CA GLY A 125 18.86 39.19 -5.27
C GLY A 125 17.44 39.00 -5.81
N ILE A 126 17.00 37.75 -6.00
CA ILE A 126 15.75 37.40 -6.64
C ILE A 126 14.96 36.51 -5.68
N ASP A 127 13.83 37.03 -5.19
CA ASP A 127 12.85 36.23 -4.47
C ASP A 127 12.22 35.19 -5.43
N PRO A 128 12.30 33.87 -5.13
CA PRO A 128 11.76 32.84 -6.00
C PRO A 128 10.28 33.03 -6.34
N GLY A 129 9.47 33.50 -5.39
CA GLY A 129 8.04 33.77 -5.61
C GLY A 129 7.81 34.86 -6.66
N THR A 130 8.59 35.93 -6.59
CA THR A 130 8.55 37.06 -7.53
C THR A 130 9.05 36.66 -8.93
N PHE A 131 10.10 35.83 -9.01
CA PHE A 131 10.67 35.37 -10.29
C PHE A 131 9.70 34.53 -11.11
N TYR A 132 9.07 33.53 -10.50
CA TYR A 132 8.09 32.69 -11.18
C TYR A 132 6.82 33.47 -11.54
N GLY A 133 6.44 34.47 -10.73
CA GLY A 133 5.34 35.38 -11.04
C GLY A 133 5.58 36.21 -12.31
N VAL A 134 6.73 36.87 -12.43
CA VAL A 134 7.02 37.73 -13.60
C VAL A 134 7.31 36.93 -14.87
N THR A 135 7.97 35.77 -14.76
CA THR A 135 8.22 34.90 -15.92
C THR A 135 6.92 34.31 -16.46
N GLY A 136 6.01 33.88 -15.59
CA GLY A 136 4.67 33.41 -15.99
C GLY A 136 3.88 34.49 -16.75
N LEU A 137 3.88 35.73 -16.26
CA LEU A 137 3.21 36.85 -16.92
C LEU A 137 3.80 37.15 -18.32
N ALA A 138 5.13 37.16 -18.45
CA ALA A 138 5.79 37.45 -19.72
C ALA A 138 5.45 36.43 -20.81
N VAL A 139 5.37 35.14 -20.47
CA VAL A 139 4.99 34.07 -21.40
C VAL A 139 3.56 34.28 -21.93
N VAL A 140 2.62 34.68 -21.05
CA VAL A 140 1.23 34.97 -21.46
C VAL A 140 1.20 36.13 -22.46
N PHE A 141 1.94 37.21 -22.22
CA PHE A 141 2.00 38.34 -23.15
C PHE A 141 2.61 37.97 -24.51
N ILE A 142 3.62 37.11 -24.55
CA ILE A 142 4.21 36.61 -25.80
C ILE A 142 3.19 35.77 -26.58
N ILE A 143 2.45 34.89 -25.90
CA ILE A 143 1.40 34.08 -26.53
C ILE A 143 0.29 34.97 -27.10
N VAL A 144 -0.18 35.95 -26.32
CA VAL A 144 -1.25 36.87 -26.74
C VAL A 144 -0.82 37.74 -27.92
N THR A 145 0.40 38.28 -27.91
CA THR A 145 0.92 39.06 -29.04
C THR A 145 1.14 38.20 -30.29
N GLY A 146 1.62 36.96 -30.13
CA GLY A 146 1.71 36.00 -31.23
C GLY A 146 0.35 35.71 -31.86
N ILE A 147 -0.68 35.44 -31.05
CA ILE A 147 -2.05 35.21 -31.53
C ILE A 147 -2.61 36.46 -32.24
N LEU A 148 -2.32 37.66 -31.72
CA LEU A 148 -2.80 38.92 -32.30
C LEU A 148 -2.14 39.23 -33.65
N VAL A 149 -0.86 38.90 -33.80
CA VAL A 149 -0.11 39.02 -35.07
C VAL A 149 -0.61 38.01 -36.12
N VAL A 150 -0.95 36.78 -35.71
CA VAL A 150 -1.52 35.76 -36.61
C VAL A 150 -2.91 36.19 -37.10
N ARG A 151 -3.75 36.76 -36.23
CA ARG A 151 -5.08 37.26 -36.61
C ARG A 151 -5.03 38.44 -37.59
N ARG A 152 -3.97 39.26 -37.57
CA ARG A 152 -3.76 40.37 -38.51
C ARG A 152 -3.32 39.94 -39.92
N ARG A 153 -2.99 38.66 -40.14
CA ARG A 153 -2.54 38.13 -41.45
C ARG A 153 -3.64 37.39 -42.23
N MET A 154 -4.89 37.44 -41.81
CA MET A 154 -6.00 36.95 -42.64
C MET A 154 -6.23 37.94 -43.80
N PRO A 155 -6.08 37.54 -45.07
CA PRO A 155 -6.46 38.40 -46.19
C PRO A 155 -7.98 38.55 -46.20
N THR A 156 -8.46 39.79 -46.29
CA THR A 156 -9.80 40.06 -46.81
C THR A 156 -9.83 39.62 -48.27
N SER A 157 -10.59 38.55 -48.55
CA SER A 157 -11.17 38.26 -49.85
C SER A 157 -12.54 37.64 -49.66
#